data_AF-A0A6L5BA13-F1
#
_entry.id   AF-A0A6L5BA13-F1
#
_cell.length_a   1.000
_cell.length_b   1.000
_cell.length_c   1.000
_cell.angle_alpha   90.00
_cell.angle_beta   90.00
_cell.angle_gamma   90.00
#
_symmetry.space_group_name_H-M   'P 1'
#
loop_
_entity.id
_entity.type
_entity.pdbx_description
1 polymer ?
#
loop_
_entity_poly.entity_id
_entity_poly.type
_entity_poly.pdbx_seq_one_letter_code
_entity_poly.pdbx_strand_id
1 'polypeptide(L)'
;VRSNGDILSQVVSSQGDLLAKYGGVSPKMAEEAHSQVIDQVVQEALDKAKLIESDLSAVAVTIGPGLSLCLRGGHNILILARELGQYLQLGTTIDDAIGEAYDKTAKWLGLELRRSGGLAIEELARKGDAGSIKFKVPMKHHKDCNFSYAGLKTQVRLAIESKNIDAETPSSSASIEDQSSRADIAASFQRVAVLHLEEKCGRAIEWALEMEPSIKHLVVSGGVASNQYVRDRLDQVAKKKGLQLVCPPPSLCTDNGVMVAWTGIEHFRNGRFDPPPPLNELEDARLDLRPRWPLGEEYARGKSEARSLRTARMHPSLTSMIQASQRQEQT
;
A
#
# COMPACT_ATOMS: atom_id res chain seq x y z
N VAL A 1 -8.68 14.04 14.82
CA VAL A 1 -7.71 13.31 15.68
C VAL A 1 -7.10 14.32 16.65
N ARG A 2 -6.83 13.95 17.91
CA ARG A 2 -6.14 14.81 18.87
C ARG A 2 -4.67 14.44 18.98
N SER A 3 -3.87 15.35 19.53
CA SER A 3 -2.43 15.22 19.65
C SER A 3 -2.00 14.04 20.55
N ASN A 4 -2.85 13.63 21.48
CA ASN A 4 -2.65 12.43 22.33
C ASN A 4 -2.96 11.10 21.62
N GLY A 5 -3.39 11.11 20.36
CA GLY A 5 -3.75 9.92 19.59
C GLY A 5 -5.24 9.59 19.58
N ASP A 6 -6.09 10.35 20.28
CA ASP A 6 -7.54 10.08 20.30
C ASP A 6 -8.17 10.35 18.92
N ILE A 7 -8.85 9.32 18.40
CA ILE A 7 -9.61 9.40 17.16
C ILE A 7 -11.05 9.80 17.50
N LEU A 8 -11.39 11.08 17.30
CA LEU A 8 -12.74 11.61 17.57
C LEU A 8 -13.77 11.16 16.53
N SER A 9 -13.37 11.07 15.26
CA SER A 9 -14.20 10.59 14.17
C SER A 9 -13.33 10.09 13.01
N GLN A 10 -13.91 9.20 12.20
CA GLN A 10 -13.38 8.74 10.93
C GLN A 10 -14.57 8.46 10.00
N VAL A 11 -14.55 9.06 8.82
CA VAL A 11 -15.55 8.84 7.76
C VAL A 11 -14.80 8.50 6.49
N VAL A 12 -15.28 7.48 5.77
CA VAL A 12 -14.71 7.03 4.50
C VAL A 12 -15.86 6.78 3.54
N SER A 13 -15.86 7.47 2.40
CA SER A 13 -16.73 7.16 1.27
C SER A 13 -15.97 6.27 0.28
N SER A 14 -16.45 5.03 0.10
CA SER A 14 -15.77 4.03 -0.74
C SER A 14 -16.28 4.07 -2.17
N GLN A 15 -15.36 3.92 -3.14
CA GLN A 15 -15.67 3.86 -4.58
C GLN A 15 -15.74 2.41 -5.12
N GLY A 16 -16.10 1.45 -4.26
CA GLY A 16 -16.13 0.01 -4.59
C GLY A 16 -16.95 -0.33 -5.85
N ASP A 17 -18.10 0.32 -6.03
CA ASP A 17 -18.97 0.07 -7.19
C ASP A 17 -18.37 0.60 -8.50
N LEU A 18 -17.66 1.74 -8.45
CA LEU A 18 -16.93 2.28 -9.60
C LEU A 18 -15.77 1.35 -9.99
N LEU A 19 -15.02 0.87 -9.00
CA LEU A 19 -13.96 -0.12 -9.18
C LEU A 19 -14.48 -1.40 -9.86
N ALA A 20 -15.61 -1.92 -9.39
CA ALA A 20 -16.24 -3.10 -9.95
C ALA A 20 -16.68 -2.87 -11.40
N LYS A 21 -17.34 -1.74 -11.69
CA LYS A 21 -17.84 -1.38 -13.03
C LYS A 21 -16.74 -1.24 -14.07
N TYR A 22 -15.60 -0.63 -13.72
CA TYR A 22 -14.51 -0.37 -14.66
C TYR A 22 -13.38 -1.41 -14.58
N GLY A 23 -13.49 -2.39 -13.66
CA GLY A 23 -12.47 -3.41 -13.45
C GLY A 23 -11.13 -2.88 -12.94
N GLY A 24 -11.14 -1.71 -12.31
CA GLY A 24 -9.98 -0.95 -11.85
C GLY A 24 -10.32 0.53 -11.63
N VAL A 25 -9.40 1.30 -11.04
CA VAL A 25 -9.60 2.73 -10.79
C VAL A 25 -9.57 3.49 -12.12
N SER A 26 -10.69 4.12 -12.48
CA SER A 26 -10.76 5.10 -13.57
C SER A 26 -10.43 6.49 -13.02
N PRO A 27 -9.28 7.10 -13.38
CA PRO A 27 -8.81 8.37 -12.81
C PRO A 27 -9.84 9.48 -12.77
N LYS A 28 -10.45 9.75 -13.93
CA LYS A 28 -11.41 10.85 -14.09
C LYS A 28 -12.68 10.60 -13.27
N MET A 29 -13.16 9.36 -13.26
CA MET A 29 -14.34 9.00 -12.46
C MET A 29 -14.04 9.06 -10.96
N ALA A 30 -12.83 8.68 -10.54
CA ALA A 30 -12.40 8.76 -9.15
C ALA A 30 -12.29 10.22 -8.68
N GLU A 31 -11.74 11.10 -9.51
CA GLU A 31 -11.66 12.55 -9.27
C GLU A 31 -13.06 13.17 -9.14
N GLU A 32 -13.95 12.92 -10.11
CA GLU A 32 -15.33 13.40 -10.08
C GLU A 32 -16.08 12.90 -8.84
N ALA A 33 -15.90 11.62 -8.49
CA ALA A 33 -16.50 11.04 -7.29
C ALA A 33 -15.95 11.67 -5.99
N HIS A 34 -14.66 12.01 -5.92
CA HIS A 34 -14.10 12.73 -4.78
C HIS A 34 -14.71 14.13 -4.63
N SER A 35 -14.80 14.89 -5.74
CA SER A 35 -15.37 16.24 -5.73
C SER A 35 -16.84 16.26 -5.30
N GLN A 36 -17.61 15.20 -5.59
CA GLN A 36 -19.02 15.12 -5.22
C GLN A 36 -19.26 14.81 -3.74
N VAL A 37 -18.31 14.19 -3.05
CA VAL A 37 -18.53 13.66 -1.69
C VAL A 37 -17.67 14.32 -0.62
N ILE A 38 -16.65 15.11 -0.99
CA ILE A 38 -15.66 15.63 -0.03
C ILE A 38 -16.31 16.50 1.05
N ASP A 39 -17.19 17.43 0.68
CA ASP A 39 -17.86 18.33 1.64
C ASP A 39 -18.75 17.55 2.60
N GLN A 40 -19.51 16.57 2.08
CA GLN A 40 -20.34 15.69 2.89
C GLN A 40 -19.50 14.88 3.88
N VAL A 41 -18.38 14.31 3.43
CA VAL A 41 -17.49 13.51 4.28
C VAL A 41 -16.85 14.37 5.39
N VAL A 42 -16.45 15.60 5.07
CA VAL A 42 -15.90 16.55 6.05
C VAL A 42 -16.97 16.93 7.08
N GLN A 43 -18.18 17.30 6.63
CA GLN A 43 -19.27 17.67 7.53
C GLN A 43 -19.67 16.49 8.44
N GLU A 44 -19.83 15.29 7.88
CA GLU A 44 -20.15 14.10 8.67
C GLU A 44 -19.06 13.77 9.71
N ALA A 45 -17.78 14.02 9.37
CA ALA A 45 -16.68 13.84 10.31
C ALA A 45 -16.72 14.84 11.46
N LEU A 46 -17.06 16.12 11.19
CA LEU A 46 -17.25 17.15 12.21
C LEU A 46 -18.45 16.83 13.11
N ASP A 47 -19.59 16.47 12.52
CA ASP A 47 -20.82 16.13 13.24
C ASP A 47 -20.61 14.93 14.18
N LYS A 48 -19.95 13.87 13.69
CA LYS A 48 -19.59 12.69 14.51
C LYS A 48 -18.64 13.04 15.64
N ALA A 49 -17.69 13.95 15.40
CA ALA A 49 -16.78 14.45 16.43
C ALA A 49 -17.44 15.43 17.41
N LYS A 50 -18.64 15.94 17.07
CA LYS A 50 -19.34 17.02 17.78
C LYS A 50 -18.49 18.29 17.90
N LEU A 51 -17.86 18.67 16.78
CA LEU A 51 -17.00 19.85 16.66
C LEU A 51 -17.49 20.75 15.53
N ILE A 52 -17.08 22.01 15.57
CA ILE A 52 -17.22 22.97 14.46
C ILE A 52 -15.84 23.34 13.91
N GLU A 53 -15.79 23.98 12.73
CA GLU A 53 -14.54 24.34 12.06
C GLU A 53 -13.60 25.18 12.93
N SER A 54 -14.14 26.10 13.74
CA SER A 54 -13.35 26.95 14.64
C SER A 54 -12.68 26.20 15.79
N ASP A 55 -13.06 24.94 16.03
CA ASP A 55 -12.40 24.08 17.03
C ASP A 55 -11.12 23.42 16.48
N LEU A 56 -10.90 23.49 15.16
CA LEU A 56 -9.75 22.85 14.51
C LEU A 56 -8.49 23.72 14.63
N SER A 57 -7.36 23.11 15.00
CA SER A 57 -6.07 23.80 15.09
C SER A 57 -5.27 23.78 13.79
N ALA A 58 -5.51 22.79 12.92
CA ALA A 58 -4.82 22.62 11.65
C ALA A 58 -5.64 21.69 10.74
N VAL A 59 -5.43 21.81 9.42
CA VAL A 59 -5.99 20.91 8.40
C VAL A 59 -4.83 20.21 7.69
N ALA A 60 -4.90 18.88 7.59
CA ALA A 60 -3.91 18.06 6.90
C ALA A 60 -4.55 17.41 5.69
N VAL A 61 -3.91 17.54 4.53
CA VAL A 61 -4.37 16.99 3.25
C VAL A 61 -3.25 16.18 2.59
N THR A 62 -3.64 15.16 1.83
CA THR A 62 -2.68 14.36 1.04
C THR A 62 -2.31 15.11 -0.23
N ILE A 63 -1.05 15.55 -0.34
CA ILE A 63 -0.52 16.19 -1.56
C ILE A 63 0.15 15.20 -2.54
N GLY A 64 0.41 13.97 -2.09
CA GLY A 64 0.99 12.88 -2.89
C GLY A 64 1.59 11.76 -2.03
N PRO A 65 2.06 10.65 -2.65
CA PRO A 65 1.88 10.32 -4.07
C PRO A 65 0.41 9.97 -4.37
N GLY A 66 -0.05 10.28 -5.57
CA GLY A 66 -1.48 10.30 -5.86
C GLY A 66 -1.79 10.82 -7.25
N LEU A 67 -3.05 10.85 -7.63
CA LEU A 67 -3.41 10.56 -9.00
C LEU A 67 -3.29 11.76 -9.97
N SER A 68 -2.43 11.65 -11.00
CA SER A 68 -2.60 12.35 -12.29
C SER A 68 -2.82 11.42 -13.50
N LEU A 69 -2.82 10.10 -13.31
CA LEU A 69 -3.64 9.08 -14.01
C LEU A 69 -3.16 7.68 -13.53
N CYS A 70 -3.55 7.33 -12.30
CA CYS A 70 -3.41 6.05 -11.60
C CYS A 70 -2.02 5.46 -11.73
N LEU A 71 -1.14 5.73 -10.74
CA LEU A 71 0.02 4.87 -10.48
C LEU A 71 -0.49 3.43 -10.42
N ARG A 72 -0.22 2.67 -11.48
CA ARG A 72 -0.88 1.38 -11.73
C ARG A 72 -0.39 0.37 -10.69
N GLY A 73 -1.26 0.07 -9.72
CA GLY A 73 -1.18 -1.10 -8.86
C GLY A 73 -0.30 -0.94 -7.63
N GLY A 74 -0.85 -0.40 -6.54
CA GLY A 74 -0.32 -0.50 -5.17
C GLY A 74 1.15 -0.09 -4.99
N HIS A 75 1.66 -0.26 -3.77
CA HIS A 75 3.07 -0.07 -3.49
C HIS A 75 3.55 -1.20 -2.60
N ASN A 76 4.67 -1.81 -2.98
CA ASN A 76 5.48 -2.61 -2.07
C ASN A 76 6.78 -1.83 -1.89
N ILE A 77 6.96 -1.23 -0.72
CA ILE A 77 8.16 -0.45 -0.41
C ILE A 77 8.70 -0.94 0.93
N LEU A 78 10.01 -1.17 0.99
CA LEU A 78 10.75 -1.46 2.20
C LEU A 78 11.53 -0.21 2.58
N ILE A 79 11.27 0.30 3.78
CA ILE A 79 11.83 1.57 4.26
C ILE A 79 12.46 1.33 5.63
N LEU A 80 13.69 1.80 5.77
CA LEU A 80 14.32 2.07 7.05
C LEU A 80 13.90 3.46 7.49
N ALA A 81 13.01 3.55 8.49
CA ALA A 81 12.57 4.79 9.09
C ALA A 81 13.38 5.06 10.36
N ARG A 82 14.09 6.20 10.40
CA ARG A 82 14.88 6.63 11.56
C ARG A 82 14.10 7.61 12.43
N GLU A 83 13.53 8.62 11.79
CA GLU A 83 12.76 9.71 12.41
C GLU A 83 11.72 10.23 11.43
N LEU A 84 10.83 11.13 11.88
CA LEU A 84 9.86 11.78 11.02
C LEU A 84 10.57 12.58 9.90
N GLY A 85 10.45 12.07 8.68
CA GLY A 85 11.11 12.67 7.51
C GLY A 85 12.50 12.15 7.21
N GLN A 86 13.01 11.16 7.96
CA GLN A 86 14.29 10.52 7.68
C GLN A 86 14.07 9.06 7.29
N TYR A 87 13.93 8.86 5.98
CA TYR A 87 13.58 7.57 5.39
C TYR A 87 14.64 7.14 4.39
N LEU A 88 15.04 5.87 4.47
CA LEU A 88 15.92 5.24 3.49
C LEU A 88 15.18 4.08 2.83
N GLN A 89 14.99 4.16 1.52
CA GLN A 89 14.29 3.14 0.76
C GLN A 89 15.25 1.98 0.45
N LEU A 90 14.99 0.81 1.04
CA LEU A 90 15.80 -0.40 0.88
C LEU A 90 15.41 -1.21 -0.36
N GLY A 91 14.15 -1.13 -0.76
CA GLY A 91 13.63 -1.82 -1.93
C GLY A 91 12.22 -1.35 -2.29
N THR A 92 11.84 -1.56 -3.54
CA THR A 92 10.49 -1.21 -4.03
C THR A 92 10.02 -2.16 -5.12
N THR A 93 8.77 -2.06 -5.55
CA THR A 93 8.29 -2.82 -6.69
C THR A 93 8.89 -2.30 -8.00
N ILE A 94 9.29 -3.21 -8.88
CA ILE A 94 9.79 -2.89 -10.22
C ILE A 94 8.75 -3.13 -11.31
N ASP A 95 7.69 -3.88 -11.00
CA ASP A 95 6.51 -4.08 -11.86
C ASP A 95 5.20 -3.94 -11.08
N ASP A 96 4.45 -5.01 -10.86
CA ASP A 96 3.19 -4.99 -10.12
C ASP A 96 3.45 -5.06 -8.61
N ALA A 97 2.61 -4.39 -7.81
CA ALA A 97 2.55 -4.66 -6.39
C ALA A 97 1.87 -6.00 -6.08
N ILE A 98 2.11 -6.53 -4.87
CA ILE A 98 1.49 -7.78 -4.42
C ILE A 98 -0.04 -7.65 -4.37
N GLY A 99 -0.58 -6.51 -3.92
CA GLY A 99 -2.02 -6.27 -3.89
C GLY A 99 -2.66 -6.38 -5.27
N GLU A 100 -2.02 -5.81 -6.30
CA GLU A 100 -2.50 -5.93 -7.68
C GLU A 100 -2.48 -7.38 -8.17
N ALA A 101 -1.44 -8.14 -7.79
CA ALA A 101 -1.36 -9.56 -8.12
C ALA A 101 -2.50 -10.37 -7.47
N TYR A 102 -2.85 -10.06 -6.21
CA TYR A 102 -4.01 -10.67 -5.54
C TYR A 102 -5.32 -10.31 -6.23
N ASP A 103 -5.56 -9.03 -6.52
CA ASP A 103 -6.80 -8.58 -7.16
C ASP A 103 -6.99 -9.18 -8.55
N LYS A 104 -5.92 -9.25 -9.36
CA LYS A 104 -5.97 -9.87 -10.69
C LYS A 104 -6.19 -11.38 -10.61
N THR A 105 -5.51 -12.07 -9.69
CA THR A 105 -5.70 -13.51 -9.46
C THR A 105 -7.14 -13.80 -9.03
N ALA A 106 -7.70 -13.01 -8.10
CA ALA A 106 -9.08 -13.16 -7.65
C ALA A 106 -10.07 -12.99 -8.81
N LYS A 107 -9.85 -11.98 -9.66
CA LYS A 107 -10.67 -11.75 -10.85
C LYS A 107 -10.59 -12.92 -11.84
N TRP A 108 -9.40 -13.43 -12.14
CA TRP A 108 -9.23 -14.56 -13.07
C TRP A 108 -9.81 -15.87 -12.55
N LEU A 109 -9.91 -16.03 -11.22
CA LEU A 109 -10.59 -17.17 -10.61
C LEU A 109 -12.11 -16.99 -10.48
N GLY A 110 -12.68 -15.91 -11.02
CA GLY A 110 -14.12 -15.65 -10.97
C GLY A 110 -14.65 -15.47 -9.54
N LEU A 111 -13.87 -14.84 -8.66
CA LEU A 111 -14.26 -14.58 -7.27
C LEU A 111 -15.00 -13.25 -7.15
N GLU A 112 -16.03 -13.21 -6.30
CA GLU A 112 -16.74 -11.98 -5.99
C GLU A 112 -15.86 -11.02 -5.17
N LEU A 113 -15.52 -9.86 -5.74
CA LEU A 113 -14.67 -8.84 -5.12
C LEU A 113 -15.45 -7.90 -4.20
N ARG A 114 -16.35 -8.40 -3.33
CA ARG A 114 -17.22 -7.55 -2.49
C ARG A 114 -16.47 -6.58 -1.58
N ARG A 115 -15.21 -6.87 -1.23
CA ARG A 115 -14.35 -6.04 -0.37
C ARG A 115 -12.95 -5.84 -0.94
N SER A 116 -12.21 -6.93 -1.18
CA SER A 116 -10.89 -6.89 -1.84
C SER A 116 -10.56 -8.26 -2.42
N GLY A 117 -9.75 -8.31 -3.48
CA GLY A 117 -9.25 -9.58 -4.01
C GLY A 117 -8.28 -10.26 -3.05
N GLY A 118 -7.57 -9.47 -2.24
CA GLY A 118 -6.75 -9.95 -1.12
C GLY A 118 -7.51 -10.90 -0.17
N LEU A 119 -8.69 -10.48 0.30
CA LEU A 119 -9.52 -11.27 1.20
C LEU A 119 -10.12 -12.50 0.51
N ALA A 120 -10.62 -12.33 -0.72
CA ALA A 120 -11.23 -13.42 -1.48
C ALA A 120 -10.24 -14.57 -1.76
N ILE A 121 -9.00 -14.25 -2.12
CA ILE A 121 -7.94 -15.25 -2.28
C ILE A 121 -7.61 -15.91 -0.95
N GLU A 122 -7.53 -15.15 0.16
CA GLU A 122 -7.22 -15.72 1.46
C GLU A 122 -8.25 -16.77 1.90
N GLU A 123 -9.53 -16.46 1.74
CA GLU A 123 -10.63 -17.36 2.09
C GLU A 123 -10.65 -18.62 1.22
N LEU A 124 -10.39 -18.47 -0.08
CA LEU A 124 -10.34 -19.58 -1.01
C LEU A 124 -9.10 -20.46 -0.80
N ALA A 125 -7.94 -19.83 -0.56
CA ALA A 125 -6.67 -20.52 -0.32
C ALA A 125 -6.71 -21.46 0.89
N ARG A 126 -7.53 -21.17 1.91
CA ARG A 126 -7.72 -22.06 3.07
C ARG A 126 -8.33 -23.43 2.70
N LYS A 127 -8.97 -23.53 1.54
CA LYS A 127 -9.64 -24.75 1.07
C LYS A 127 -8.78 -25.57 0.11
N GLY A 128 -7.64 -25.04 -0.34
CA GLY A 128 -6.78 -25.67 -1.35
C GLY A 128 -5.48 -26.19 -0.78
N ASP A 129 -4.80 -27.03 -1.57
CA ASP A 129 -3.44 -27.47 -1.30
C ASP A 129 -2.43 -26.47 -1.88
N ALA A 130 -1.64 -25.83 -1.01
CA ALA A 130 -0.61 -24.87 -1.40
C ALA A 130 0.61 -25.50 -2.11
N GLY A 131 0.71 -26.82 -2.13
CA GLY A 131 1.73 -27.59 -2.86
C GLY A 131 1.28 -28.12 -4.23
N SER A 132 0.00 -28.01 -4.55
CA SER A 132 -0.62 -28.57 -5.77
C SER A 132 0.01 -28.05 -7.06
N ILE A 133 0.34 -26.75 -7.11
CA ILE A 133 0.90 -26.11 -8.30
C ILE A 133 2.27 -25.52 -7.97
N LYS A 134 3.26 -25.92 -8.79
CA LYS A 134 4.66 -25.53 -8.62
C LYS A 134 4.96 -24.22 -9.35
N PHE A 135 4.54 -23.09 -8.76
CA PHE A 135 4.98 -21.78 -9.22
C PHE A 135 6.45 -21.50 -8.83
N LYS A 136 7.16 -20.78 -9.72
CA LYS A 136 8.51 -20.28 -9.49
C LYS A 136 8.46 -18.98 -8.70
N VAL A 137 9.29 -18.90 -7.66
CA VAL A 137 9.47 -17.67 -6.86
C VAL A 137 10.09 -16.58 -7.74
N PRO A 138 9.47 -15.39 -7.83
CA PRO A 138 10.02 -14.25 -8.57
C PRO A 138 11.41 -13.85 -8.10
N MET A 139 12.23 -13.35 -9.02
CA MET A 139 13.53 -12.72 -8.71
C MET A 139 14.49 -13.53 -7.81
N LYS A 140 14.39 -14.86 -7.75
CA LYS A 140 15.16 -15.73 -6.84
C LYS A 140 16.68 -15.49 -6.83
N HIS A 141 17.26 -15.10 -7.97
CA HIS A 141 18.70 -14.85 -8.11
C HIS A 141 19.11 -13.39 -7.82
N HIS A 142 18.16 -12.48 -7.59
CA HIS A 142 18.44 -11.08 -7.33
C HIS A 142 18.79 -10.87 -5.87
N LYS A 143 19.91 -10.18 -5.62
CA LYS A 143 20.42 -9.88 -4.27
C LYS A 143 19.87 -8.56 -3.70
N ASP A 144 18.98 -7.88 -4.41
CA ASP A 144 18.31 -6.64 -3.98
C ASP A 144 17.06 -6.89 -3.12
N CYS A 145 16.49 -5.84 -2.50
CA CYS A 145 15.21 -5.94 -1.79
C CYS A 145 14.00 -5.57 -2.66
N ASN A 146 14.13 -5.61 -3.99
CA ASN A 146 13.06 -5.22 -4.89
C ASN A 146 12.03 -6.34 -5.09
N PHE A 147 10.80 -5.95 -5.41
CA PHE A 147 9.67 -6.85 -5.63
C PHE A 147 9.25 -6.90 -7.09
N SER A 148 8.77 -8.06 -7.53
CA SER A 148 8.18 -8.29 -8.86
C SER A 148 7.15 -9.39 -8.71
N TYR A 149 5.95 -9.16 -9.23
CA TYR A 149 4.85 -10.12 -9.22
C TYR A 149 4.27 -10.37 -10.61
N ALA A 150 4.65 -9.60 -11.64
CA ALA A 150 4.16 -9.79 -13.01
C ALA A 150 4.44 -11.20 -13.56
N GLY A 151 5.64 -11.72 -13.32
CA GLY A 151 6.01 -13.08 -13.71
C GLY A 151 5.20 -14.16 -12.98
N LEU A 152 4.81 -13.93 -11.72
CA LEU A 152 3.97 -14.85 -10.97
C LEU A 152 2.52 -14.82 -11.49
N LYS A 153 1.97 -13.64 -11.80
CA LYS A 153 0.64 -13.53 -12.43
C LYS A 153 0.56 -14.29 -13.74
N THR A 154 1.59 -14.21 -14.58
CA THR A 154 1.63 -14.96 -15.84
C THR A 154 1.58 -16.47 -15.59
N GLN A 155 2.29 -16.98 -14.58
CA GLN A 155 2.23 -18.39 -14.21
C GLN A 155 0.84 -18.81 -13.71
N VAL A 156 0.18 -17.97 -12.90
CA VAL A 156 -1.20 -18.19 -12.46
C VAL A 156 -2.14 -18.29 -13.66
N ARG A 157 -2.05 -17.34 -14.61
CA ARG A 157 -2.89 -17.33 -15.82
C ARG A 157 -2.73 -18.63 -16.61
N LEU A 158 -1.50 -19.10 -16.80
CA LEU A 158 -1.22 -20.37 -17.48
C LEU A 158 -1.78 -21.57 -16.73
N ALA A 159 -1.77 -21.56 -15.40
CA ALA A 159 -2.36 -22.64 -14.59
C ALA A 159 -3.89 -22.67 -14.73
N ILE A 160 -4.54 -21.52 -14.72
CA ILE A 160 -5.99 -21.37 -14.96
C ILE A 160 -6.37 -21.92 -16.34
N GLU A 161 -5.63 -21.50 -17.38
CA GLU A 161 -5.83 -21.99 -18.76
C GLU A 161 -5.65 -23.51 -18.86
N SER A 162 -4.61 -24.07 -18.22
CA SER A 162 -4.36 -25.52 -18.23
C SER A 162 -5.46 -26.36 -17.56
N LYS A 163 -6.23 -25.75 -16.67
CA LYS A 163 -7.34 -26.37 -15.94
C LYS A 163 -8.70 -26.09 -16.58
N ASN A 164 -8.74 -25.36 -17.70
CA ASN A 164 -9.96 -24.92 -18.39
C ASN A 164 -10.95 -24.18 -17.46
N ILE A 165 -10.42 -23.42 -16.50
CA ILE A 165 -11.25 -22.62 -15.58
C ILE A 165 -11.73 -21.38 -16.32
N ASP A 166 -13.04 -21.19 -16.37
CA ASP A 166 -13.68 -20.01 -16.93
C ASP A 166 -14.05 -19.01 -15.82
N ALA A 167 -13.58 -17.76 -15.98
CA ALA A 167 -13.84 -16.66 -15.07
C ALA A 167 -15.28 -16.13 -15.18
N GLU A 168 -15.96 -16.34 -16.31
CA GLU A 168 -17.36 -15.93 -16.46
C GLU A 168 -18.32 -16.81 -15.65
N THR A 169 -17.91 -18.05 -15.37
CA THR A 169 -18.64 -18.93 -14.46
C THR A 169 -18.28 -18.58 -13.00
N PRO A 170 -19.23 -18.06 -12.20
CA PRO A 170 -18.99 -17.78 -10.79
C PRO A 170 -18.50 -19.02 -10.05
N SER A 171 -17.57 -18.84 -9.11
CA SER A 171 -17.03 -19.96 -8.32
C SER A 171 -18.10 -20.74 -7.56
N SER A 172 -19.24 -20.13 -7.25
CA SER A 172 -20.37 -20.76 -6.55
C SER A 172 -21.20 -21.70 -7.44
N SER A 173 -21.20 -21.50 -8.75
CA SER A 173 -21.94 -22.32 -9.73
C SER A 173 -21.06 -23.34 -10.47
N ALA A 174 -19.76 -23.36 -10.17
CA ALA A 174 -18.81 -24.26 -10.81
C ALA A 174 -18.87 -25.69 -10.24
N SER A 175 -18.35 -26.67 -10.99
CA SER A 175 -18.27 -28.08 -10.56
C SER A 175 -17.34 -28.24 -9.34
N ILE A 176 -17.49 -29.34 -8.60
CA ILE A 176 -16.63 -29.62 -7.42
C ILE A 176 -15.14 -29.66 -7.81
N GLU A 177 -14.82 -30.25 -8.96
CA GLU A 177 -13.45 -30.33 -9.47
C GLU A 177 -12.88 -28.95 -9.84
N ASP A 178 -13.71 -28.10 -10.44
CA ASP A 178 -13.35 -26.72 -10.77
C ASP A 178 -13.12 -25.88 -9.50
N GLN A 179 -14.03 -25.98 -8.51
CA GLN A 179 -13.88 -25.32 -7.21
C GLN A 179 -12.60 -25.76 -6.49
N SER A 180 -12.28 -27.05 -6.49
CA SER A 180 -11.03 -27.58 -5.93
C SER A 180 -9.81 -27.01 -6.66
N SER A 181 -9.85 -26.98 -8.01
CA SER A 181 -8.75 -26.45 -8.81
C SER A 181 -8.54 -24.95 -8.58
N ARG A 182 -9.61 -24.16 -8.43
CA ARG A 182 -9.52 -22.73 -8.06
C ARG A 182 -8.88 -22.56 -6.68
N ALA A 183 -9.28 -23.39 -5.72
CA ALA A 183 -8.72 -23.37 -4.36
C ALA A 183 -7.22 -23.67 -4.34
N ASP A 184 -6.81 -24.70 -5.08
CA ASP A 184 -5.42 -25.13 -5.25
C ASP A 184 -4.55 -24.03 -5.90
N ILE A 185 -5.07 -23.37 -6.94
CA ILE A 185 -4.40 -22.22 -7.57
C ILE A 185 -4.25 -21.07 -6.58
N ALA A 186 -5.31 -20.70 -5.86
CA ALA A 186 -5.28 -19.63 -4.88
C ALA A 186 -4.28 -19.91 -3.76
N ALA A 187 -4.29 -21.13 -3.20
CA ALA A 187 -3.38 -21.57 -2.15
C ALA A 187 -1.91 -21.56 -2.61
N SER A 188 -1.64 -22.12 -3.80
CA SER A 188 -0.29 -22.15 -4.38
C SER A 188 0.22 -20.74 -4.71
N PHE A 189 -0.64 -19.88 -5.25
CA PHE A 189 -0.32 -18.47 -5.53
C PHE A 189 0.00 -17.71 -4.24
N GLN A 190 -0.88 -17.76 -3.24
CA GLN A 190 -0.69 -17.09 -1.95
C GLN A 190 0.63 -17.53 -1.30
N ARG A 191 0.92 -18.84 -1.27
CA ARG A 191 2.16 -19.35 -0.71
C ARG A 191 3.39 -18.76 -1.40
N VAL A 192 3.44 -18.77 -2.74
CA VAL A 192 4.63 -18.32 -3.49
C VAL A 192 4.76 -16.79 -3.50
N ALA A 193 3.65 -16.05 -3.57
CA ALA A 193 3.64 -14.60 -3.44
C ALA A 193 4.17 -14.15 -2.06
N VAL A 194 3.73 -14.82 -0.99
CA VAL A 194 4.17 -14.49 0.37
C VAL A 194 5.60 -14.97 0.64
N LEU A 195 6.03 -16.10 0.07
CA LEU A 195 7.43 -16.53 0.16
C LEU A 195 8.39 -15.48 -0.43
N HIS A 196 8.04 -14.90 -1.58
CA HIS A 196 8.80 -13.79 -2.16
C HIS A 196 8.84 -12.57 -1.23
N LEU A 197 7.71 -12.23 -0.61
CA LEU A 197 7.63 -11.15 0.37
C LEU A 197 8.53 -11.42 1.59
N GLU A 198 8.49 -12.63 2.14
CA GLU A 198 9.33 -13.07 3.27
C GLU A 198 10.83 -12.95 2.95
N GLU A 199 11.26 -13.41 1.77
CA GLU A 199 12.66 -13.35 1.34
C GLU A 199 13.18 -11.91 1.26
N LYS A 200 12.38 -11.00 0.69
CA LYS A 200 12.75 -9.58 0.54
C LYS A 200 12.71 -8.83 1.87
N CYS A 201 11.70 -9.07 2.70
CA CYS A 201 11.63 -8.51 4.05
C CYS A 201 12.80 -9.00 4.92
N GLY A 202 13.12 -10.30 4.90
CA GLY A 202 14.22 -10.86 5.67
C GLY A 202 15.56 -10.21 5.33
N ARG A 203 15.83 -9.99 4.05
CA ARG A 203 17.03 -9.29 3.57
C ARG A 203 17.06 -7.82 3.95
N ALA A 204 15.95 -7.11 3.81
CA ALA A 204 15.87 -5.71 4.21
C ALA A 204 16.07 -5.53 5.71
N ILE A 205 15.59 -6.46 6.54
CA ILE A 205 15.86 -6.48 7.98
C ILE A 205 17.36 -6.67 8.24
N GLU A 206 18.04 -7.57 7.53
CA GLU A 206 19.50 -7.74 7.67
C GLU A 206 20.23 -6.43 7.36
N TRP A 207 19.91 -5.79 6.23
CA TRP A 207 20.53 -4.52 5.86
C TRP A 207 20.20 -3.41 6.86
N ALA A 208 18.96 -3.35 7.33
CA ALA A 208 18.53 -2.38 8.34
C ALA A 208 19.29 -2.56 9.66
N LEU A 209 19.47 -3.79 10.13
CA LEU A 209 20.22 -4.11 11.36
C LEU A 209 21.72 -3.86 11.21
N GLU A 210 22.30 -4.05 10.03
CA GLU A 210 23.68 -3.66 9.74
C GLU A 210 23.88 -2.14 9.89
N MET A 211 22.91 -1.34 9.45
CA MET A 211 22.96 0.12 9.52
C MET A 211 22.54 0.68 10.88
N GLU A 212 21.53 0.06 11.51
CA GLU A 212 20.87 0.50 12.74
C GLU A 212 20.60 -0.70 13.65
N PRO A 213 21.61 -1.17 14.42
CA PRO A 213 21.48 -2.34 15.29
C PRO A 213 20.45 -2.18 16.41
N SER A 214 19.99 -0.96 16.67
CA SER A 214 19.04 -0.61 17.73
C SER A 214 17.58 -0.89 17.37
N ILE A 215 17.28 -1.23 16.11
CA ILE A 215 15.91 -1.49 15.64
C ILE A 215 15.33 -2.71 16.35
N LYS A 216 14.09 -2.57 16.80
CA LYS A 216 13.36 -3.63 17.52
C LYS A 216 12.07 -4.06 16.84
N HIS A 217 11.59 -3.30 15.85
CA HIS A 217 10.27 -3.50 15.27
C HIS A 217 10.33 -3.58 13.76
N LEU A 218 9.54 -4.49 13.20
CA LEU A 218 9.11 -4.48 11.81
C LEU A 218 7.67 -3.99 11.78
N VAL A 219 7.40 -2.85 11.14
CA VAL A 219 6.04 -2.34 10.97
C VAL A 219 5.53 -2.70 9.59
N VAL A 220 4.35 -3.31 9.50
CA VAL A 220 3.72 -3.68 8.22
C VAL A 220 2.33 -3.06 8.14
N SER A 221 2.12 -2.23 7.13
CA SER A 221 0.86 -1.52 6.85
C SER A 221 0.42 -1.70 5.39
N GLY A 222 -0.71 -1.11 5.00
CA GLY A 222 -1.32 -1.29 3.68
C GLY A 222 -2.35 -2.42 3.66
N GLY A 223 -3.17 -2.48 2.61
CA GLY A 223 -4.29 -3.43 2.52
C GLY A 223 -3.88 -4.90 2.62
N VAL A 224 -2.71 -5.26 2.11
CA VAL A 224 -2.17 -6.64 2.19
C VAL A 224 -1.76 -7.00 3.61
N ALA A 225 -1.43 -6.02 4.45
CA ALA A 225 -1.20 -6.24 5.86
C ALA A 225 -2.47 -6.69 6.59
N SER A 226 -3.68 -6.56 6.01
CA SER A 226 -4.91 -7.08 6.61
C SER A 226 -5.12 -8.59 6.38
N ASN A 227 -4.30 -9.24 5.54
CA ASN A 227 -4.34 -10.67 5.30
C ASN A 227 -3.65 -11.43 6.45
N GLN A 228 -4.35 -12.37 7.10
CA GLN A 228 -3.82 -13.02 8.30
C GLN A 228 -2.65 -13.94 7.98
N TYR A 229 -2.71 -14.65 6.86
CA TYR A 229 -1.59 -15.49 6.40
C TYR A 229 -0.32 -14.64 6.18
N VAL A 230 -0.43 -13.45 5.58
CA VAL A 230 0.72 -12.55 5.43
C VAL A 230 1.26 -12.12 6.80
N ARG A 231 0.40 -11.71 7.73
CA ARG A 231 0.80 -11.33 9.11
C ARG A 231 1.58 -12.45 9.79
N ASP A 232 1.05 -13.67 9.77
CA ASP A 232 1.64 -14.82 10.46
C ASP A 232 3.01 -15.18 9.89
N ARG A 233 3.17 -15.09 8.55
CA ARG A 233 4.44 -15.37 7.87
C ARG A 233 5.49 -14.29 8.15
N LEU A 234 5.11 -13.01 8.09
CA LEU A 234 6.02 -11.91 8.40
C LEU A 234 6.39 -11.83 9.89
N ASP A 235 5.49 -12.26 10.78
CA ASP A 235 5.78 -12.37 12.21
C ASP A 235 6.89 -13.40 12.47
N GLN A 236 6.83 -14.54 11.76
CA GLN A 236 7.91 -15.54 11.81
C GLN A 236 9.24 -14.98 11.29
N VAL A 237 9.21 -14.18 10.22
CA VAL A 237 10.43 -13.51 9.70
C VAL A 237 11.00 -12.53 10.73
N ALA A 238 10.15 -11.68 11.32
CA ALA A 238 10.55 -10.71 12.33
C ALA A 238 11.15 -11.40 13.56
N LYS A 239 10.46 -12.40 14.12
CA LYS A 239 10.92 -13.16 15.29
C LYS A 239 12.25 -13.87 15.06
N LYS A 240 12.45 -14.49 13.88
CA LYS A 240 13.73 -15.10 13.50
C LYS A 240 14.90 -14.12 13.47
N LYS A 241 14.62 -12.83 13.31
CA LYS A 241 15.62 -11.74 13.30
C LYS A 241 15.66 -10.96 14.62
N GLY A 242 14.95 -11.42 15.67
CA GLY A 242 14.91 -10.75 16.97
C GLY A 242 14.08 -9.47 16.99
N LEU A 243 13.20 -9.26 16.01
CA LEU A 243 12.29 -8.12 15.92
C LEU A 243 10.87 -8.51 16.34
N GLN A 244 10.09 -7.51 16.75
CA GLN A 244 8.65 -7.61 16.97
C GLN A 244 7.89 -7.11 15.75
N LEU A 245 6.93 -7.89 15.25
CA LEU A 245 6.03 -7.43 14.20
C LEU A 245 4.96 -6.52 14.80
N VAL A 246 4.77 -5.35 14.20
CA VAL A 246 3.68 -4.42 14.51
C VAL A 246 2.83 -4.24 13.26
N CYS A 247 1.58 -4.65 13.31
CA CYS A 247 0.59 -4.42 12.26
C CYS A 247 -0.55 -3.57 12.83
N PRO A 248 -0.89 -2.42 12.24
CA PRO A 248 -2.05 -1.64 12.67
C PRO A 248 -3.35 -2.47 12.60
N PRO A 249 -4.41 -2.03 13.31
CA PRO A 249 -5.75 -2.54 13.11
C PRO A 249 -6.15 -2.46 11.62
N PRO A 250 -6.89 -3.44 11.06
CA PRO A 250 -7.23 -3.46 9.65
C PRO A 250 -7.90 -2.17 9.13
N SER A 251 -8.71 -1.50 9.95
CA SER A 251 -9.37 -0.22 9.63
C SER A 251 -8.40 0.95 9.44
N LEU A 252 -7.17 0.84 9.96
CA LEU A 252 -6.10 1.83 9.82
C LEU A 252 -5.03 1.39 8.80
N CYS A 253 -5.12 0.17 8.24
CA CYS A 253 -4.18 -0.33 7.25
C CYS A 253 -4.51 0.13 5.82
N THR A 254 -5.79 0.33 5.50
CA THR A 254 -6.24 0.86 4.21
C THR A 254 -6.31 2.39 4.23
N ASP A 255 -6.35 3.03 3.06
CA ASP A 255 -6.40 4.49 2.95
C ASP A 255 -7.55 5.08 3.78
N ASN A 256 -7.20 6.02 4.67
CA ASN A 256 -8.13 6.66 5.58
C ASN A 256 -7.67 8.08 5.96
N GLY A 257 -8.58 8.94 6.43
CA GLY A 257 -8.24 10.31 6.86
C GLY A 257 -7.46 10.39 8.17
N VAL A 258 -7.53 9.36 9.03
CA VAL A 258 -6.87 9.36 10.35
C VAL A 258 -5.34 9.36 10.20
N MET A 259 -4.78 8.57 9.27
CA MET A 259 -3.33 8.54 9.04
C MET A 259 -2.80 9.87 8.50
N VAL A 260 -3.59 10.57 7.68
CA VAL A 260 -3.26 11.88 7.13
C VAL A 260 -3.28 12.93 8.24
N ALA A 261 -4.33 12.93 9.06
CA ALA A 261 -4.44 13.81 10.22
C ALA A 261 -3.30 13.58 11.23
N TRP A 262 -2.97 12.32 11.54
CA TRP A 262 -1.87 12.00 12.46
C TRP A 262 -0.52 12.45 11.90
N THR A 263 -0.25 12.20 10.62
CA THR A 263 0.97 12.68 9.96
C THR A 263 1.04 14.21 10.00
N GLY A 264 -0.08 14.90 9.75
CA GLY A 264 -0.18 16.35 9.87
C GLY A 264 0.13 16.86 11.28
N ILE A 265 -0.39 16.21 12.33
CA ILE A 265 -0.07 16.54 13.73
C ILE A 265 1.42 16.42 14.01
N GLU A 266 2.06 15.33 13.56
CA GLU A 266 3.49 15.10 13.76
C GLU A 266 4.35 16.14 13.03
N HIS A 267 3.96 16.54 11.82
CA HIS A 267 4.61 17.63 11.09
C HIS A 267 4.39 18.98 11.78
N PHE A 268 3.17 19.30 12.19
CA PHE A 268 2.81 20.54 12.88
C PHE A 268 3.61 20.72 14.18
N ARG A 269 3.75 19.66 14.97
CA ARG A 269 4.57 19.64 16.20
C ARG A 269 6.05 19.94 15.96
N ASN A 270 6.56 19.58 14.79
CA ASN A 270 7.92 19.87 14.36
C ASN A 270 8.04 21.23 13.67
N GLY A 271 7.02 22.09 13.75
CA GLY A 271 7.01 23.41 13.11
C GLY A 271 6.88 23.35 11.58
N ARG A 272 6.54 22.19 11.00
CA ARG A 272 6.46 21.98 9.55
C ARG A 272 5.01 22.15 9.09
N PHE A 273 4.60 23.38 8.83
CA PHE A 273 3.27 23.70 8.30
C PHE A 273 3.31 25.00 7.48
N ASP A 274 2.38 25.13 6.54
CA ASP A 274 2.15 26.40 5.85
C ASP A 274 1.15 27.25 6.65
N PRO A 275 1.31 28.59 6.70
CA PRO A 275 0.32 29.45 7.32
C PRO A 275 -1.03 29.32 6.60
N PRO A 276 -2.17 29.58 7.29
CA PRO A 276 -3.47 29.55 6.64
C PRO A 276 -3.50 30.56 5.48
N PRO A 277 -4.17 30.22 4.36
CA PRO A 277 -4.29 31.12 3.23
C PRO A 277 -5.00 32.41 3.65
N PRO A 278 -4.60 33.59 3.14
CA PRO A 278 -5.30 34.83 3.42
C PRO A 278 -6.75 34.80 2.89
N LEU A 279 -7.67 35.45 3.61
CA LEU A 279 -9.13 35.48 3.30
C LEU A 279 -9.49 35.95 1.87
N ASN A 280 -8.57 36.64 1.18
CA ASN A 280 -8.78 37.23 -0.13
C ASN A 280 -8.03 36.47 -1.25
N GLU A 281 -7.43 35.32 -0.95
CA GLU A 281 -6.77 34.50 -1.97
C GLU A 281 -7.83 33.91 -2.90
N LEU A 282 -7.57 33.92 -4.22
CA LEU A 282 -8.42 33.24 -5.19
C LEU A 282 -8.47 31.75 -4.82
N GLU A 283 -9.64 31.12 -4.89
CA GLU A 283 -9.86 29.68 -4.61
C GLU A 283 -8.93 28.75 -5.43
N ASP A 284 -8.28 29.29 -6.48
CA ASP A 284 -7.30 28.62 -7.35
C ASP A 284 -5.86 28.60 -6.81
N ALA A 285 -5.62 28.82 -5.51
CA ALA A 285 -4.30 28.66 -4.91
C ALA A 285 -3.75 27.26 -5.25
N ARG A 286 -2.79 27.21 -6.18
CA ARG A 286 -2.32 25.95 -6.76
C ARG A 286 -1.52 25.18 -5.72
N LEU A 287 -2.14 24.20 -5.07
CA LEU A 287 -1.42 23.17 -4.33
C LEU A 287 -0.49 22.44 -5.30
N ASP A 288 0.80 22.41 -4.99
CA ASP A 288 1.82 21.66 -5.73
C ASP A 288 1.60 20.15 -5.51
N LEU A 289 0.67 19.57 -6.27
CA LEU A 289 0.40 18.14 -6.24
C LEU A 289 1.63 17.38 -6.74
N ARG A 290 2.01 16.31 -6.02
CA ARG A 290 3.19 15.50 -6.34
C ARG A 290 2.82 14.07 -6.66
N PRO A 291 2.38 13.77 -7.89
CA PRO A 291 1.94 12.42 -8.25
C PRO A 291 3.02 11.36 -8.05
N ARG A 292 4.30 11.71 -8.24
CA ARG A 292 5.44 10.84 -8.00
C ARG A 292 6.35 11.47 -6.98
N TRP A 293 6.16 11.06 -5.73
CA TRP A 293 6.89 11.61 -4.59
C TRP A 293 7.55 10.50 -3.76
N PRO A 294 8.86 10.29 -3.91
CA PRO A 294 9.59 9.32 -3.10
C PRO A 294 9.60 9.71 -1.62
N LEU A 295 9.43 8.75 -0.72
CA LEU A 295 9.49 9.04 0.72
C LEU A 295 10.93 9.30 1.21
N GLY A 296 11.89 8.58 0.64
CA GLY A 296 13.28 8.62 1.04
C GLY A 296 14.24 8.37 -0.11
N GLU A 297 15.53 8.53 0.17
CA GLU A 297 16.58 8.23 -0.79
C GLU A 297 16.71 6.72 -1.01
N GLU A 298 17.08 6.32 -2.23
CA GLU A 298 17.30 4.92 -2.54
C GLU A 298 18.65 4.43 -1.99
N TYR A 299 18.63 3.33 -1.25
CA TYR A 299 19.83 2.73 -0.71
C TYR A 299 20.72 2.15 -1.82
N ALA A 300 22.01 2.49 -1.81
CA ALA A 300 22.94 2.15 -2.89
C ALA A 300 23.04 0.64 -3.16
N ARG A 301 23.03 -0.20 -2.10
CA ARG A 301 23.06 -1.67 -2.22
C ARG A 301 21.78 -2.26 -2.82
N GLY A 302 20.67 -1.50 -2.76
CA GLY A 302 19.37 -1.87 -3.33
C GLY A 302 19.20 -1.49 -4.80
N LYS A 303 20.13 -0.73 -5.39
CA LYS A 303 20.07 -0.35 -6.80
C LYS A 303 20.24 -1.58 -7.68
N SER A 304 19.26 -1.81 -8.55
CA SER A 304 19.27 -2.89 -9.54
C SER A 304 19.51 -2.31 -10.93
N GLU A 305 20.44 -2.88 -11.69
CA GLU A 305 20.66 -2.50 -13.10
C GLU A 305 19.43 -2.77 -13.98
N ALA A 306 18.54 -3.68 -13.56
CA ALA A 306 17.33 -4.05 -14.28
C ALA A 306 16.23 -2.98 -14.28
N ARG A 307 16.46 -1.83 -13.64
CA ARG A 307 15.43 -0.80 -13.44
C ARG A 307 15.28 0.03 -14.71
N SER A 308 14.20 -0.19 -15.47
CA SER A 308 13.73 0.77 -16.48
C SER A 308 13.22 2.02 -15.74
N LEU A 309 14.14 2.93 -15.43
CA LEU A 309 13.83 4.14 -14.69
C LEU A 309 13.06 5.11 -15.59
N ARG A 310 11.72 5.10 -15.47
CA ARG A 310 10.91 6.27 -15.82
C ARG A 310 11.17 7.38 -14.79
N THR A 311 12.35 8.00 -14.84
CA THR A 311 12.79 9.12 -13.98
C THR A 311 12.12 10.44 -14.32
N ALA A 312 11.40 10.51 -15.44
CA ALA A 312 10.67 11.71 -15.82
C ALA A 312 9.66 12.12 -14.72
N ARG A 313 9.76 13.38 -14.28
CA ARG A 313 8.85 14.05 -13.34
C ARG A 313 8.77 13.42 -11.94
N MET A 314 9.87 12.85 -11.43
CA MET A 314 9.96 12.53 -9.99
C MET A 314 10.35 13.78 -9.20
N HIS A 315 9.60 14.10 -8.14
CA HIS A 315 9.98 15.15 -7.20
C HIS A 315 11.15 14.69 -6.32
N PRO A 316 11.91 15.62 -5.72
CA PRO A 316 12.86 15.30 -4.66
C PRO A 316 12.18 14.48 -3.54
N SER A 317 12.92 13.56 -2.92
CA SER A 317 12.36 12.74 -1.85
C SER A 317 11.92 13.63 -0.67
N LEU A 318 10.87 13.22 0.07
CA LEU A 318 10.45 13.93 1.29
C LEU A 318 11.64 14.13 2.24
N THR A 319 12.51 13.13 2.37
CA THR A 319 13.74 13.22 3.18
C THR A 319 14.67 14.33 2.69
N SER A 320 14.95 14.38 1.39
CA SER A 320 15.83 15.42 0.81
C SER A 320 15.26 16.83 0.98
N MET A 321 13.93 16.98 0.86
CA MET A 321 13.25 18.26 1.02
C MET A 321 13.34 18.77 2.45
N ILE A 322 13.11 17.90 3.43
CA ILE A 322 13.20 18.26 4.86
C ILE A 322 14.63 18.66 5.21
N GLN A 323 15.63 17.91 4.74
CA GLN A 323 17.04 18.25 4.97
C GLN A 323 17.47 19.56 4.29
N ALA A 324 16.87 19.92 3.15
CA ALA A 324 17.13 21.18 2.48
C ALA A 324 16.57 22.37 3.27
N SER A 325 15.33 22.27 3.76
CA SER A 325 14.69 23.32 4.58
C SER A 325 15.44 23.55 5.90
N GLN A 326 15.85 22.48 6.60
CA GLN A 326 16.62 22.61 7.85
C GLN A 326 17.98 23.31 7.65
N ARG A 327 18.62 23.14 6.49
CA ARG A 327 19.88 23.84 6.17
C ARG A 327 19.68 25.32 5.91
N GLN A 328 18.54 25.71 5.33
CA GLN A 328 18.21 27.12 5.06
C GLN A 328 17.87 27.89 6.33
N GLU A 329 17.29 27.24 7.34
CA GLU A 329 17.02 27.86 8.65
C GLU A 329 18.28 28.07 9.52
N GLN A 330 19.39 27.38 9.18
CA GLN A 330 20.66 27.45 9.92
C GLN A 330 21.68 28.44 9.32
N THR A 331 21.39 29.04 8.16
CA THR A 331 22.22 30.02 7.45
C THR A 331 21.60 31.39 7.47
#